data_AF-A0A060WZR5-F1
#
_entry.id   AF-A0A060WZR5-F1
#
_cell.length_a   1.000
_cell.length_b   1.000
_cell.length_c   1.000
_cell.angle_alpha   90.00
_cell.angle_beta   90.00
_cell.angle_gamma   90.00
#
_symmetry.space_group_name_H-M   'P 1'
#
loop_
_entity.id
_entity.type
_entity.pdbx_description
1 polymer ?
#
loop_
_entity_poly.entity_id
_entity_poly.type
_entity_poly.pdbx_seq_one_letter_code
_entity_poly.pdbx_strand_id
1 'polypeptide(L)'
;MLEETGTKVSISTVKRVLYQHNLKGRSARKKPLLQNRHKKARLWFATAHGDKYRTFWRNVLSSDETKIELFGHNDHRYEWAKIPPIYCGKLVEGYPKWLTQVKQFKGNATKY
;
A
#
# COMPACT_ATOMS: atom_id res chain seq x y z
N MET A 1 -29.98 -9.31 5.79
CA MET A 1 -29.49 -10.60 5.26
C MET A 1 -29.10 -11.63 6.32
N LEU A 2 -28.69 -11.29 7.56
CA LEU A 2 -28.50 -12.31 8.62
C LEU A 2 -29.69 -12.45 9.59
N GLU A 3 -30.67 -11.55 9.53
CA GLU A 3 -31.85 -11.58 10.41
C GLU A 3 -33.03 -12.40 9.86
N GLU A 4 -32.98 -12.81 8.59
CA GLU A 4 -34.09 -13.53 7.94
C GLU A 4 -34.14 -15.03 8.31
N THR A 5 -33.06 -15.61 8.85
CA THR A 5 -32.97 -17.06 9.13
C THR A 5 -32.87 -17.40 10.63
N GLY A 6 -32.94 -16.41 11.52
CA GLY A 6 -32.96 -16.60 12.99
C GLY A 6 -31.75 -17.33 13.59
N THR A 7 -30.73 -17.67 12.80
CA THR A 7 -29.64 -18.56 13.21
C THR A 7 -28.39 -17.75 13.58
N LYS A 8 -27.92 -17.88 14.83
CA LYS A 8 -26.66 -17.26 15.27
C LYS A 8 -25.46 -18.04 14.70
N VAL A 9 -24.77 -17.45 13.72
CA VAL A 9 -23.51 -17.97 13.15
C VAL A 9 -22.31 -17.13 13.58
N SER A 10 -21.15 -17.79 13.73
CA SER A 10 -19.90 -17.11 14.05
C SER A 10 -19.33 -16.36 12.83
N ILE A 11 -18.63 -15.25 13.07
CA ILE A 11 -17.92 -14.50 12.01
C ILE A 11 -16.93 -15.40 11.25
N SER A 12 -16.28 -16.33 11.93
CA SER A 12 -15.35 -17.29 11.33
C SER A 12 -16.03 -18.23 10.34
N THR A 13 -17.25 -18.69 10.65
CA THR A 13 -18.07 -19.51 9.75
C THR A 13 -18.40 -18.73 8.48
N VAL A 14 -18.85 -17.48 8.63
CA VAL A 14 -19.16 -16.60 7.49
C VAL A 14 -17.93 -16.38 6.61
N LYS A 15 -16.77 -16.06 7.22
CA LYS A 15 -15.52 -15.89 6.47
C LYS A 15 -15.14 -17.16 5.71
N ARG A 16 -15.20 -18.33 6.35
CA ARG A 16 -14.85 -19.62 5.72
C ARG A 16 -15.69 -19.90 4.48
N VAL A 17 -17.01 -19.70 4.57
CA VAL A 17 -17.94 -19.86 3.44
C VAL A 17 -17.60 -18.87 2.31
N LEU A 18 -17.39 -17.60 2.63
CA LEU A 18 -16.99 -16.60 1.64
C LEU A 18 -15.69 -16.99 0.91
N TYR A 19 -14.68 -17.48 1.65
CA TYR A 19 -13.43 -17.95 1.04
C TYR A 19 -13.61 -19.22 0.19
N GLN A 20 -14.46 -20.16 0.59
CA GLN A 20 -14.80 -21.34 -0.22
C GLN A 20 -15.42 -20.95 -1.57
N HIS A 21 -16.24 -19.90 -1.59
CA HIS A 21 -16.79 -19.32 -2.81
C HIS A 21 -15.85 -18.30 -3.48
N ASN A 22 -14.58 -18.22 -3.07
CA ASN A 22 -13.57 -17.30 -3.60
C ASN A 22 -13.93 -15.80 -3.50
N LEU A 23 -14.85 -15.45 -2.59
CA LEU A 23 -15.23 -14.08 -2.27
C LEU A 23 -14.26 -13.51 -1.24
N LYS A 24 -13.23 -12.82 -1.74
CA LYS A 24 -12.18 -12.23 -0.90
C LYS A 24 -12.46 -10.75 -0.65
N GLY A 25 -12.27 -10.32 0.59
CA GLY A 25 -12.29 -8.89 0.93
C GLY A 25 -11.21 -8.14 0.14
N ARG A 26 -11.59 -7.02 -0.49
CA ARG A 26 -10.66 -6.12 -1.19
C ARG A 26 -11.06 -4.68 -0.88
N SER A 27 -10.08 -3.83 -0.67
CA SER A 27 -10.32 -2.39 -0.61
C SER A 27 -10.66 -1.88 -2.01
N ALA A 28 -11.79 -1.18 -2.14
CA ALA A 28 -12.13 -0.51 -3.39
C ALA A 28 -11.04 0.51 -3.73
N ARG A 29 -10.64 0.58 -5.01
CA ARG A 29 -9.66 1.58 -5.46
C ARG A 29 -10.31 2.97 -5.40
N LYS A 30 -9.64 3.93 -4.75
CA LYS A 30 -10.01 5.34 -4.84
C LYS A 30 -9.74 5.82 -6.27
N LYS A 31 -10.78 6.28 -6.96
CA LYS A 31 -10.71 6.84 -8.31
C LYS A 31 -11.48 8.16 -8.34
N PRO A 32 -11.02 9.16 -9.09
CA PRO A 32 -11.79 10.38 -9.28
C PRO A 32 -13.10 10.04 -10.01
N LEU A 33 -14.19 10.70 -9.59
CA LEU A 33 -15.47 10.56 -10.28
C LEU A 33 -15.41 11.27 -11.63
N LEU A 34 -15.63 10.52 -12.71
CA LEU A 34 -15.59 11.06 -14.07
C LEU A 34 -17.00 11.25 -14.61
N GLN A 35 -17.32 12.49 -14.99
CA GLN A 35 -18.50 12.80 -15.80
C GLN A 35 -18.36 12.20 -17.21
N ASN A 36 -19.49 12.01 -17.89
CA ASN A 36 -19.51 11.41 -19.24
C ASN A 36 -18.70 12.22 -20.27
N ARG A 37 -18.68 13.56 -20.15
CA ARG A 37 -17.82 14.42 -21.00
C ARG A 37 -16.33 14.08 -20.87
N HIS A 38 -15.85 13.84 -19.64
CA HIS A 38 -14.45 13.48 -19.38
C HIS A 38 -14.13 12.09 -19.93
N LYS A 39 -15.05 11.13 -19.81
CA LYS A 39 -14.88 9.78 -20.36
C LYS A 39 -14.73 9.82 -21.88
N LYS A 40 -15.60 10.56 -22.57
CA LYS A 40 -15.54 10.75 -24.03
C LYS A 40 -14.23 11.41 -24.46
N ALA A 41 -13.84 12.51 -23.82
CA ALA A 41 -12.60 13.23 -24.14
C ALA A 41 -11.36 12.35 -23.92
N ARG A 42 -11.30 11.60 -22.81
CA ARG A 42 -10.19 10.68 -22.50
C ARG A 42 -10.11 9.53 -23.50
N LEU A 43 -11.26 8.94 -23.87
CA LEU A 43 -11.29 7.87 -24.87
C LEU A 43 -10.79 8.38 -26.22
N TRP A 44 -11.32 9.51 -26.68
CA TRP A 44 -10.89 10.13 -27.94
C TRP A 44 -9.39 10.42 -27.97
N PHE A 45 -8.84 10.99 -26.89
CA PHE A 45 -7.41 11.26 -26.78
C PHE A 45 -6.58 9.97 -26.88
N ALA A 46 -6.98 8.92 -26.15
CA ALA A 46 -6.30 7.64 -26.16
C ALA A 46 -6.36 6.96 -27.54
N THR A 47 -7.51 6.98 -28.22
CA THR A 47 -7.63 6.42 -29.58
C THR A 47 -6.82 7.21 -30.60
N ALA A 48 -6.78 8.54 -30.49
CA ALA A 48 -6.06 9.39 -31.44
C ALA A 48 -4.53 9.31 -31.29
N HIS A 49 -4.04 8.96 -30.10
CA HIS A 49 -2.60 8.96 -29.79
C HIS A 49 -2.03 7.58 -29.43
N GLY A 50 -2.85 6.52 -29.42
CA GLY A 50 -2.46 5.17 -29.00
C GLY A 50 -1.32 4.57 -29.84
N ASP A 51 -1.34 4.81 -31.15
CA ASP A 51 -0.35 4.28 -32.11
C ASP A 51 0.82 5.24 -32.36
N LYS A 52 0.96 6.32 -31.58
CA LYS A 52 2.06 7.27 -31.75
C LYS A 52 3.38 6.63 -31.34
N TYR A 53 4.41 6.84 -32.15
CA TYR A 53 5.76 6.35 -31.89
C TYR A 53 6.35 6.92 -30.60
N ARG A 54 7.29 6.19 -30.01
CA ARG A 54 7.98 6.61 -28.80
C ARG A 54 8.70 7.96 -28.94
N THR A 55 9.20 8.29 -30.13
CA THR A 55 9.86 9.58 -30.42
C THR A 55 8.92 10.76 -30.28
N PHE A 56 7.64 10.61 -30.65
CA PHE A 56 6.61 11.63 -30.43
C PHE A 56 6.50 11.96 -28.94
N TRP A 57 6.34 10.94 -28.08
CA TRP A 57 6.20 11.14 -26.64
C TRP A 57 7.45 11.69 -25.95
N ARG A 58 8.65 11.41 -26.48
CA ARG A 58 9.91 12.00 -25.97
C ARG A 58 9.97 13.52 -26.16
N ASN A 59 9.28 14.03 -27.16
CA ASN A 59 9.28 15.46 -27.48
C ASN A 59 8.13 16.21 -26.79
N VAL A 60 7.30 15.52 -26.00
CA VAL A 60 6.21 16.14 -25.24
C VAL A 60 6.74 16.61 -23.88
N LEU A 61 6.78 17.93 -23.68
CA LEU A 61 7.04 18.52 -22.36
C LEU A 61 5.75 18.52 -21.54
N SER A 62 5.77 17.84 -20.40
CA SER A 62 4.64 17.81 -19.45
C SER A 62 4.91 18.73 -18.27
N SER A 63 3.90 19.47 -17.82
CA SER A 63 3.95 20.34 -16.65
C SER A 63 2.73 20.11 -15.75
N ASP A 64 2.94 20.06 -14.45
CA ASP A 64 1.88 19.97 -13.44
C ASP A 64 2.41 20.53 -12.10
N GLU A 65 1.49 20.88 -11.19
CA GLU A 65 1.81 21.34 -9.84
C GLU A 65 1.40 20.27 -8.82
N THR A 66 2.30 19.95 -7.89
CA THR A 66 1.96 19.07 -6.77
C THR A 66 2.40 19.68 -5.45
N LYS A 67 1.55 19.54 -4.43
CA LYS A 67 1.90 19.88 -3.06
C LYS A 67 2.82 18.81 -2.49
N ILE A 68 3.98 19.22 -1.98
CA ILE A 68 4.90 18.35 -1.24
C ILE A 68 4.77 18.70 0.24
N GLU A 69 4.32 17.74 1.05
CA GLU A 69 4.20 17.89 2.50
C GLU A 69 5.36 17.15 3.18
N LEU A 70 6.05 17.78 4.14
CA LEU A 70 7.12 17.14 4.92
C LEU A 70 6.58 15.95 5.74
N PHE A 71 5.36 16.09 6.26
CA PHE A 71 4.61 15.04 6.93
C PHE A 71 3.20 15.04 6.37
N GLY A 72 2.79 13.94 5.74
CA GLY A 72 1.46 13.83 5.15
C GLY A 72 0.37 13.83 6.21
N HIS A 73 -0.79 14.41 5.90
CA HIS A 73 -1.95 14.48 6.80
C HIS A 73 -2.37 13.14 7.43
N ASN A 74 -2.15 12.02 6.72
CA ASN A 74 -2.48 10.67 7.19
C ASN A 74 -1.24 9.77 7.32
N ASP A 75 -0.05 10.36 7.42
CA ASP A 75 1.16 9.58 7.62
C ASP A 75 1.26 9.12 9.08
N HIS A 76 1.62 7.85 9.26
CA HIS A 76 1.83 7.28 10.58
C HIS A 76 3.16 7.80 11.12
N ARG A 77 3.09 8.90 11.88
CA ARG A 77 4.27 9.48 12.53
C ARG A 77 4.79 8.53 13.60
N TYR A 78 6.02 8.05 13.41
CA TYR A 78 6.79 7.45 14.50
C TYR A 78 7.34 8.57 15.38
N GLU A 79 6.63 8.87 16.47
CA GLU A 79 7.11 9.78 17.49
C GLU A 79 8.12 9.06 18.40
N TRP A 80 9.40 9.09 18.02
CA TRP A 80 10.50 8.50 18.79
C TRP A 80 10.64 9.09 20.20
N ALA A 81 10.07 10.27 20.45
CA ALA A 81 10.06 10.95 21.74
C ALA A 81 9.20 10.25 22.82
N LYS A 82 8.28 9.35 22.43
CA LYS A 82 7.44 8.59 23.37
C LYS A 82 8.00 7.22 23.74
N ILE A 83 9.15 6.84 23.22
CA ILE A 83 9.78 5.57 23.55
C ILE A 83 10.40 5.70 24.95
N PRO A 84 9.96 4.93 25.96
CA PRO A 84 10.56 4.99 27.28
C PRO A 84 12.06 4.65 27.18
N PRO A 85 12.95 5.40 27.84
CA PRO A 85 14.40 5.13 27.79
C PRO A 85 14.76 3.69 28.17
N ILE A 86 13.96 3.06 29.05
CA ILE A 86 14.09 1.66 29.45
C ILE A 86 13.91 0.69 28.28
N TYR A 87 13.00 1.00 27.34
CA TYR A 87 12.78 0.19 26.15
C TYR A 87 13.99 0.25 25.20
N CYS A 88 14.54 1.45 25.00
CA CYS A 88 15.80 1.62 24.26
C CYS A 88 16.96 0.89 24.96
N GLY A 89 17.05 0.96 26.28
CA GLY A 89 18.07 0.26 27.07
C GLY A 89 18.03 -1.26 26.86
N LYS A 90 16.84 -1.88 26.96
CA LYS A 90 16.66 -3.32 26.72
C LYS A 90 17.02 -3.73 25.29
N LEU A 91 16.73 -2.88 24.30
CA LEU A 91 17.11 -3.13 22.91
C LEU A 91 18.64 -3.10 22.73
N VAL A 92 19.32 -2.15 23.36
CA VAL A 92 20.79 -2.02 23.32
C VAL A 92 21.45 -3.19 24.06
N GLU A 93 20.94 -3.58 25.24
CA GLU A 93 21.45 -4.73 26.01
C GLU A 93 21.29 -6.05 25.26
N GLY A 94 20.17 -6.25 24.54
CA GLY A 94 19.90 -7.47 23.77
C GLY A 94 20.62 -7.54 22.43
N TYR A 95 21.12 -6.40 21.93
CA TYR A 95 21.72 -6.28 20.60
C TYR A 95 22.93 -7.22 20.36
N PRO A 96 23.88 -7.39 21.29
CA PRO A 96 25.03 -8.28 21.08
C PRO A 96 24.64 -9.74 20.84
N LYS A 97 23.61 -10.23 21.54
CA LYS A 97 23.09 -11.61 21.39
C LYS A 97 22.44 -11.79 20.02
N TRP A 98 21.61 -10.82 19.62
CA TRP A 98 20.96 -10.83 18.31
C TRP A 98 21.99 -10.73 17.17
N LEU A 99 22.99 -9.85 17.31
CA LEU A 99 24.06 -9.68 16.32
C LEU A 99 24.90 -10.96 16.16
N THR A 100 25.21 -11.65 17.25
CA THR A 100 25.93 -12.93 17.23
C THR A 100 25.15 -14.00 16.49
N GLN A 101 23.84 -14.11 16.75
CA GLN A 101 22.96 -15.04 16.04
C GLN A 101 22.85 -14.70 14.55
N VAL A 102 22.65 -13.41 14.20
CA VAL A 102 22.57 -12.98 12.80
C VAL A 102 23.85 -13.30 12.03
N LYS A 103 25.02 -13.04 12.61
CA LYS A 103 26.32 -13.39 12.01
C LYS A 103 26.48 -14.90 11.83
N GLN A 104 26.00 -15.70 12.77
CA GLN A 104 26.03 -17.16 12.70
C GLN A 104 25.11 -17.72 11.59
N PHE A 105 23.90 -17.18 11.45
CA PHE A 105 22.91 -17.68 10.48
C PHE A 105 23.06 -17.12 9.07
N LYS A 106 23.44 -15.83 8.92
CA LYS A 106 23.55 -15.16 7.62
C LYS A 106 24.97 -15.07 7.08
N GLY A 107 25.97 -15.44 7.87
CA GLY A 107 27.37 -15.17 7.57
C GLY A 107 27.70 -13.68 7.66
N ASN A 108 28.98 -13.34 7.49
CA ASN A 108 29.43 -11.96 7.42
C ASN A 108 28.98 -11.31 6.10
N ALA A 109 28.88 -9.98 6.08
CA ALA A 109 28.63 -9.23 4.86
C ALA A 109 29.65 -9.63 3.78
N THR A 110 29.17 -10.18 2.68
CA THR A 110 29.95 -10.34 1.46
C THR A 110 30.19 -8.94 0.91
N LYS A 111 31.44 -8.49 0.89
CA LYS A 111 31.82 -7.31 0.11
C LYS A 111 31.51 -7.63 -1.35
N TYR A 112 30.70 -6.80 -1.99
CA TYR A 112 30.75 -6.65 -3.45
C TYR A 112 32.07 -6.00 -3.84
#